data_AF-A0A2V6UM38-F1
#
_entry.id   AF-A0A2V6UM38-F1
#
_cell.length_a   1.000
_cell.length_b   1.000
_cell.length_c   1.000
_cell.angle_alpha   90.00
_cell.angle_beta   90.00
_cell.angle_gamma   90.00
#
_symmetry.space_group_name_H-M   'P 1'
#
loop_
_entity.id
_entity.type
_entity.pdbx_description
1 polymer ?
#
loop_
_entity_poly.entity_id
_entity_poly.type
_entity_poly.pdbx_seq_one_letter_code
_entity_poly.pdbx_strand_id
1 'polypeptide(L)'
;MAVATLLLVVVLPACNALPASSPLHLSDFRLNLFGKFLAYAILALGLDLLWGYAGVLSLGHGVFFGLGAYAMGMHLMLEIGSKSVYQSALPDFMVWNQVKELPLFWKPFYSGAFTLAAVVLVP
;
A
#
# COMPACT_ATOMS: atom_id res chain seq x y z
N MET A 1 -9.13 27.52 3.47
CA MET A 1 -8.66 26.28 4.13
C MET A 1 -8.56 26.44 5.63
N ALA A 2 -7.76 27.38 6.16
CA ALA A 2 -7.61 27.59 7.61
C ALA A 2 -8.93 27.84 8.36
N VAL A 3 -9.86 28.61 7.80
CA VAL A 3 -11.17 28.91 8.43
C VAL A 3 -12.02 27.64 8.60
N ALA A 4 -12.05 26.75 7.60
CA ALA A 4 -12.83 25.50 7.67
C ALA A 4 -12.24 24.53 8.70
N THR A 5 -10.91 24.45 8.78
CA THR A 5 -10.20 23.66 9.78
C THR A 5 -10.46 24.18 11.19
N LEU A 6 -10.37 25.50 11.37
CA LEU A 6 -10.58 26.15 12.67
C LEU A 6 -12.03 26.03 13.13
N LEU A 7 -12.99 26.16 12.22
CA LEU A 7 -14.40 25.91 12.50
C LEU A 7 -14.65 24.45 12.87
N LEU A 8 -14.18 23.46 12.11
CA LEU A 8 -14.43 22.05 12.43
C LEU A 8 -13.79 21.62 13.76
N VAL A 9 -12.55 22.05 14.02
CA VAL A 9 -11.79 21.66 15.22
C VAL A 9 -12.29 22.39 16.48
N VAL A 10 -12.87 23.58 16.37
CA VAL A 10 -13.36 24.35 17.53
C VAL A 10 -14.86 24.18 17.76
N VAL A 11 -15.67 24.12 16.69
CA VAL A 11 -17.14 24.03 16.80
C VAL A 11 -17.57 22.64 17.25
N LEU A 12 -16.97 21.56 16.75
CA LEU A 12 -17.39 20.19 17.14
C LEU A 12 -17.15 19.90 18.64
N PRO A 13 -15.99 20.25 19.25
CA PRO A 13 -15.81 20.10 20.69
C PRO A 13 -16.68 21.07 21.50
N ALA A 14 -16.89 22.29 21.02
CA ALA A 14 -17.77 23.25 21.67
C ALA A 14 -19.22 22.75 21.73
N CYS A 15 -19.70 22.09 20.67
CA CYS A 15 -21.01 21.44 20.64
C CYS A 15 -21.10 20.20 21.55
N ASN A 16 -20.00 19.47 21.76
CA ASN A 16 -19.96 18.37 22.74
C ASN A 16 -20.02 18.91 24.18
N ALA A 17 -19.36 20.04 24.47
CA ALA A 17 -19.35 20.66 25.80
C ALA A 17 -20.71 21.26 26.23
N LEU A 18 -21.70 21.36 25.33
CA LEU A 18 -23.04 21.83 25.66
C LEU A 18 -23.79 20.83 26.55
N PRO A 19 -24.76 21.28 27.38
CA PRO A 19 -25.60 20.37 28.16
C PRO A 19 -26.37 19.40 27.27
N ALA A 20 -26.57 18.17 27.73
CA ALA A 20 -27.29 17.13 26.97
C ALA A 20 -28.75 17.49 26.61
N SER A 21 -29.34 18.48 27.29
CA SER A 21 -30.66 19.04 26.99
C SER A 21 -30.67 20.02 25.83
N SER A 22 -29.50 20.46 25.35
CA SER A 22 -29.37 21.36 24.21
C SER A 22 -29.58 20.61 22.89
N PRO A 23 -30.37 21.15 21.94
CA PRO A 23 -30.57 20.52 20.63
C PRO A 23 -29.28 20.43 19.79
N LEU A 24 -28.23 21.17 20.16
CA LEU A 24 -26.93 21.19 19.50
C LEU A 24 -25.89 20.31 20.20
N HIS A 25 -26.26 19.55 21.24
CA HIS A 25 -25.34 18.66 21.93
C HIS A 25 -24.88 17.50 21.02
N LEU A 26 -23.58 17.40 20.82
CA LEU A 26 -22.94 16.36 20.04
C LEU A 26 -22.38 15.29 20.97
N SER A 27 -23.02 14.11 21.00
CA SER A 27 -22.51 13.01 21.83
C SER A 27 -21.12 12.54 21.37
N ASP A 28 -20.34 11.99 22.30
CA ASP A 28 -18.99 11.47 22.05
C ASP A 28 -18.95 10.44 20.90
N PHE A 29 -20.02 9.65 20.75
CA PHE A 29 -20.18 8.70 19.65
C PHE A 29 -20.21 9.40 18.28
N ARG A 30 -21.04 10.44 18.14
CA ARG A 30 -21.16 11.20 16.90
C ARG A 30 -19.88 11.97 16.60
N LEU A 31 -19.24 12.52 17.62
CA LEU A 31 -17.96 13.21 17.49
C LEU A 31 -16.86 12.24 17.01
N ASN A 32 -16.76 11.05 17.59
CA ASN A 32 -15.84 10.02 17.12
C ASN A 32 -16.13 9.59 15.67
N LEU A 33 -17.41 9.44 15.31
CA LEU A 33 -17.80 9.08 13.96
C LEU A 33 -17.42 10.17 12.94
N PHE A 34 -17.64 11.44 13.28
CA PHE A 34 -17.18 12.57 12.48
C PHE A 34 -15.66 12.57 12.28
N GLY A 35 -14.89 12.30 13.35
CA GLY A 35 -13.44 12.16 13.25
C GLY A 35 -13.02 11.06 12.26
N LYS A 36 -13.69 9.91 12.29
CA LYS A 36 -13.44 8.81 11.33
C LYS A 36 -13.77 9.22 9.89
N PHE A 37 -14.91 9.85 9.66
CA PHE A 37 -15.27 10.32 8.32
C PHE A 37 -14.32 11.39 7.79
N LEU A 38 -13.86 12.32 8.65
CA LEU A 38 -12.88 13.32 8.27
C LEU A 38 -11.53 12.69 7.89
N ALA A 39 -11.09 11.67 8.62
CA ALA A 39 -9.88 10.92 8.27
C ALA A 39 -10.00 10.25 6.89
N TYR A 40 -11.14 9.61 6.60
CA TYR A 40 -11.39 9.03 5.27
C TYR A 40 -11.53 10.09 4.17
N ALA A 41 -12.10 11.26 4.46
CA ALA A 41 -12.22 12.36 3.51
C ALA A 41 -10.85 12.93 3.11
N ILE A 42 -9.93 13.10 4.08
CA ILE A 42 -8.54 13.52 3.81
C ILE A 42 -7.85 12.49 2.91
N LEU A 43 -8.01 11.20 3.20
CA LEU A 43 -7.44 10.12 2.39
C LEU A 43 -8.01 10.14 0.95
N ALA A 44 -9.32 10.30 0.80
CA ALA A 44 -9.97 10.39 -0.50
C ALA A 44 -9.50 11.60 -1.32
N LEU A 45 -9.39 12.77 -0.70
CA LEU A 45 -8.86 13.99 -1.33
C LEU A 45 -7.39 13.83 -1.73
N GLY A 46 -6.58 13.16 -0.91
CA GLY A 46 -5.19 12.84 -1.26
C GLY A 46 -5.09 11.98 -2.51
N LEU A 47 -5.98 10.99 -2.65
CA LEU A 47 -6.04 10.12 -3.83
C LEU A 47 -6.55 10.85 -5.07
N ASP A 48 -7.55 11.72 -4.91
CA ASP A 48 -8.06 12.59 -5.98
C ASP A 48 -6.98 13.56 -6.49
N LEU A 49 -6.19 14.16 -5.61
CA LEU A 49 -5.09 15.04 -6.01
C LEU A 49 -3.94 14.28 -6.70
N LEU A 50 -3.56 13.12 -6.18
CA LEU A 50 -2.48 12.31 -6.76
C LEU A 50 -2.84 11.79 -8.15
N TRP A 51 -4.00 11.16 -8.26
CA TRP A 51 -4.38 10.45 -9.48
C TRP A 51 -5.28 11.29 -10.39
N GLY A 52 -6.26 11.98 -9.82
CA GLY A 52 -7.19 12.83 -10.57
C GLY A 52 -6.54 14.11 -11.10
N TYR A 53 -5.75 14.82 -10.28
CA TYR A 53 -5.10 16.07 -10.72
C TYR A 53 -3.69 15.86 -11.27
N ALA A 54 -2.79 15.23 -10.51
CA ALA A 54 -1.40 15.07 -10.94
C ALA A 54 -1.22 13.95 -11.99
N GLY A 55 -2.22 13.08 -12.19
CA GLY A 55 -2.16 11.98 -13.14
C GLY A 55 -1.17 10.88 -12.77
N VAL A 56 -0.66 10.88 -11.52
CA VAL A 56 0.31 9.90 -11.04
C VAL A 56 -0.44 8.73 -10.41
N LEU A 57 -0.04 7.51 -10.75
CA LEU A 57 -0.58 6.32 -10.11
C LEU A 57 -0.30 6.37 -8.60
N SER A 58 -1.36 6.27 -7.80
CA SER A 58 -1.21 6.07 -6.36
C SER A 58 -0.41 4.80 -6.07
N LEU A 59 0.35 4.78 -4.97
CA LEU A 59 1.11 3.60 -4.51
C LEU A 59 0.24 2.34 -4.48
N GLY A 60 -1.04 2.46 -4.10
CA GLY A 60 -1.99 1.35 -4.08
C GLY A 60 -2.31 0.76 -5.47
N HIS A 61 -2.17 1.52 -6.55
CA HIS A 61 -2.25 0.99 -7.91
C HIS A 61 -0.89 0.47 -8.39
N GLY A 62 0.20 1.11 -7.97
CA GLY A 62 1.56 0.69 -8.29
C GLY A 62 1.99 -0.63 -7.64
N VAL A 63 1.39 -1.02 -6.52
CA VAL A 63 1.74 -2.27 -5.82
C VAL A 63 1.50 -3.50 -6.69
N PHE A 64 0.40 -3.54 -7.44
CA PHE A 64 0.05 -4.67 -8.31
C PHE A 64 1.04 -4.79 -9.47
N PHE A 65 1.44 -3.66 -10.05
CA PHE A 65 2.52 -3.62 -11.03
C PHE A 65 3.85 -4.08 -10.42
N GLY A 66 4.14 -3.66 -9.19
CA GLY A 66 5.32 -4.07 -8.43
C GLY A 66 5.36 -5.57 -8.16
N LEU A 67 4.23 -6.20 -7.83
CA LEU A 67 4.14 -7.66 -7.62
C LEU A 67 4.41 -8.44 -8.90
N GLY A 68 3.86 -8.00 -10.04
CA GLY A 68 4.17 -8.59 -11.35
C GLY A 68 5.65 -8.42 -11.72
N ALA A 69 6.22 -7.22 -11.52
CA ALA A 69 7.65 -6.98 -11.74
C ALA A 69 8.52 -7.86 -10.82
N TYR A 70 8.11 -8.07 -9.57
CA TYR A 70 8.80 -8.95 -8.63
C TYR A 70 8.76 -10.42 -9.08
N ALA A 71 7.60 -10.91 -9.55
CA ALA A 71 7.47 -12.25 -10.11
C ALA A 71 8.44 -12.48 -11.30
N MET A 72 8.51 -11.52 -12.23
CA MET A 72 9.47 -11.58 -13.32
C MET A 72 10.91 -11.47 -12.83
N GLY A 73 11.19 -10.61 -11.85
CA GLY A 73 12.51 -10.48 -11.23
C GLY A 73 13.00 -11.78 -10.60
N MET A 74 12.11 -12.54 -9.94
CA MET A 74 12.44 -13.86 -9.41
C MET A 74 12.86 -14.83 -10.51
N HIS A 75 12.10 -14.90 -11.61
CA HIS A 75 12.43 -15.75 -12.76
C HIS A 75 13.77 -15.38 -13.39
N LEU A 76 13.99 -14.09 -13.67
CA LEU A 76 15.24 -13.60 -14.26
C LEU A 76 16.45 -13.88 -13.36
N MET A 77 16.30 -13.76 -12.03
CA MET A 77 17.36 -14.10 -11.08
C MET A 77 17.70 -15.60 -11.09
N LEU A 78 16.72 -16.46 -11.33
CA LEU A 78 16.95 -17.90 -11.48
C LEU A 78 17.60 -18.24 -12.83
N GLU A 79 17.26 -17.52 -13.90
CA GLU A 79 17.85 -17.69 -15.24
C GLU A 79 19.33 -17.26 -15.31
N ILE A 80 19.76 -16.30 -14.49
CA ILE A 80 21.19 -15.95 -14.36
C ILE A 80 21.99 -17.19 -13.91
N GLY A 81 21.49 -17.90 -12.89
CA GLY A 81 22.08 -19.14 -12.39
C GLY A 81 23.59 -19.05 -12.18
N SER A 82 24.34 -20.04 -12.66
CA SER A 82 25.80 -20.13 -12.51
C SER A 82 26.61 -19.05 -13.24
N LYS A 83 25.96 -18.15 -13.99
CA LYS A 83 26.60 -16.97 -14.59
C LYS A 83 26.67 -15.79 -13.61
N SER A 84 26.16 -15.95 -12.39
CA SER A 84 26.19 -14.94 -11.34
C SER A 84 27.61 -14.72 -10.77
N VAL A 85 27.80 -13.68 -9.95
CA VAL A 85 29.12 -13.34 -9.37
C VAL A 85 29.68 -14.48 -8.52
N TYR A 86 28.82 -15.17 -7.78
CA TYR A 86 29.20 -16.30 -6.93
C TYR A 86 29.17 -17.65 -7.66
N GLN A 87 28.84 -17.66 -8.96
CA GLN A 87 28.72 -18.86 -9.81
C GLN A 87 27.84 -19.95 -9.19
N SER A 88 26.82 -19.54 -8.42
CA SER A 88 25.92 -20.42 -7.68
C SER A 88 24.62 -20.63 -8.44
N ALA A 89 23.92 -21.74 -8.18
CA ALA A 89 22.55 -21.92 -8.64
C ALA A 89 21.55 -21.01 -7.90
N LEU A 90 21.96 -20.43 -6.77
CA LEU A 90 21.16 -19.49 -5.98
C LEU A 90 21.44 -18.05 -6.44
N PRO A 91 20.43 -17.16 -6.42
CA PRO A 91 20.63 -15.73 -6.64
C PRO A 91 21.69 -15.13 -5.71
N ASP A 92 22.46 -14.16 -6.18
CA ASP A 92 23.61 -13.60 -5.45
C ASP A 92 23.25 -13.01 -4.09
N PHE A 93 22.07 -12.40 -3.96
CA PHE A 93 21.60 -11.87 -2.67
C PHE A 93 21.32 -12.98 -1.64
N MET A 94 20.87 -14.16 -2.09
CA MET A 94 20.65 -15.32 -1.23
C MET A 94 22.00 -15.87 -0.75
N VAL A 95 23.01 -15.92 -1.63
CA VAL A 95 24.37 -16.33 -1.28
C VAL A 95 25.00 -15.37 -0.26
N TRP A 96 24.90 -14.06 -0.50
CA TRP A 96 25.39 -13.05 0.45
C TRP A 96 24.70 -13.15 1.81
N ASN A 97 23.40 -13.45 1.84
CA ASN A 97 22.62 -13.65 3.06
C ASN A 97 22.73 -15.07 3.66
N GLN A 98 23.71 -15.87 3.23
CA GLN A 98 23.98 -17.23 3.74
C GLN A 98 22.78 -18.20 3.63
N VAL A 99 21.88 -17.96 2.68
CA VAL A 99 20.79 -18.88 2.35
C VAL A 99 21.39 -20.06 1.58
N LYS A 100 21.19 -21.27 2.11
CA LYS A 100 21.82 -22.50 1.59
C LYS A 100 20.99 -23.25 0.56
N GLU A 101 19.69 -23.02 0.53
CA GLU A 101 18.76 -23.70 -0.35
C GLU A 101 17.66 -22.75 -0.84
N LEU A 102 17.15 -23.02 -2.03
CA LEU A 102 16.12 -22.18 -2.63
C LEU A 102 14.78 -22.39 -1.88
N PRO A 103 14.15 -21.31 -1.38
CA PRO A 103 12.83 -21.41 -0.74
C PRO A 103 11.80 -22.06 -1.66
N LEU A 104 10.87 -22.82 -1.06
CA LEU A 104 9.88 -23.60 -1.83
C LEU A 104 9.07 -22.74 -2.81
N PHE A 105 8.68 -21.53 -2.38
CA PHE A 105 7.86 -20.62 -3.20
C PHE A 105 8.61 -20.02 -4.40
N TRP A 106 9.95 -20.09 -4.44
CA TRP A 106 10.73 -19.67 -5.61
C TRP A 106 10.79 -20.74 -6.71
N LYS A 107 10.64 -22.02 -6.35
CA LYS A 107 10.78 -23.14 -7.31
C LYS A 107 9.85 -23.04 -8.53
N PRO A 108 8.57 -22.61 -8.41
CA PRO A 108 7.71 -22.45 -9.58
C PRO A 108 8.23 -21.46 -10.63
N PHE A 109 9.01 -20.45 -10.21
CA PHE A 109 9.54 -19.41 -11.10
C PHE A 109 10.70 -19.87 -11.99
N TYR A 110 11.13 -21.14 -11.92
CA TYR A 110 11.95 -21.74 -12.99
C TYR A 110 11.17 -21.87 -14.31
N SER A 111 9.83 -21.96 -14.25
CA SER A 111 9.01 -22.02 -15.45
C SER A 111 8.61 -20.63 -15.90
N GLY A 112 9.08 -20.22 -17.09
CA GLY A 112 8.66 -18.95 -17.69
C GLY A 112 7.14 -18.85 -17.89
N ALA A 113 6.47 -19.97 -18.20
CA ALA A 113 5.01 -20.00 -18.33
C ALA A 113 4.29 -19.74 -17.00
N PHE A 114 4.77 -20.34 -15.91
CA PHE A 114 4.26 -20.05 -14.57
C PHE A 114 4.49 -18.59 -14.20
N THR A 115 5.68 -18.05 -14.49
CA THR A 115 6.02 -16.65 -14.23
C THR A 115 5.08 -15.71 -14.97
N LEU A 116 4.85 -15.93 -16.27
CA LEU A 116 3.92 -15.11 -17.06
C LEU A 116 2.49 -15.20 -16.52
N ALA A 117 2.03 -16.39 -16.13
CA ALA A 117 0.73 -16.56 -15.49
C ALA A 117 0.68 -15.79 -14.15
N ALA A 118 1.71 -15.89 -13.32
CA ALA A 118 1.80 -15.17 -12.05
C ALA A 118 1.79 -13.65 -12.24
N VAL A 119 2.49 -13.11 -13.25
CA VAL A 119 2.47 -11.67 -13.57
C VAL A 119 1.05 -11.16 -13.87
N VAL A 120 0.22 -11.99 -14.50
CA VAL A 120 -1.16 -11.62 -14.89
C VAL A 120 -2.18 -11.94 -13.80
N LEU A 121 -1.96 -12.97 -12.99
CA LEU A 121 -2.93 -13.49 -12.00
C LEU A 121 -2.71 -13.01 -10.57
N VAL A 122 -1.52 -12.50 -10.24
CA VAL A 122 -1.22 -11.90 -8.93
C VAL A 122 -1.72 -10.44 -8.73
N PRO A 123 -2.00 -9.59 -9.76
CA PRO A 123 -2.52 -8.25 -9.49
C PRO A 123 -3.92 -8.30 -8.84
#